data_AF-A0AA38CIR9-F1
#
_entry.id   AF-A0AA38CIR9-F1
#
_cell.length_a   1.000
_cell.length_b   1.000
_cell.length_c   1.000
_cell.angle_alpha   90.00
_cell.angle_beta   90.00
_cell.angle_gamma   90.00
#
_symmetry.space_group_name_H-M   'P 1'
#
loop_
_entity.id
_entity.type
_entity.pdbx_description
1 polymer ?
#
loop_
_entity_poly.entity_id
_entity_poly.type
_entity_poly.pdbx_seq_one_letter_code
_entity_poly.pdbx_strand_id
1 'polypeptide(L)' 'FGLRSLVLEKTDSLRTTGSAFTLMINAWRALEYLGVSDSICRQHPQIKRAQVTSIPSGITKDLSYTSSGK' A
#
# COMPACT_ATOMS: atom_id res chain seq x y z
N PHE A 1 -5.07 9.60 -23.98
CA PHE A 1 -5.92 8.40 -24.16
C PHE A 1 -5.96 8.04 -25.64
N GLY A 2 -6.01 6.76 -26.01
CA GLY A 2 -6.13 6.36 -27.42
C GLY A 2 -5.05 5.42 -27.97
N LEU A 3 -4.16 4.88 -27.12
CA LEU A 3 -3.27 3.78 -27.50
C LEU A 3 -4.00 2.45 -27.30
N ARG A 4 -3.83 1.52 -28.25
CA ARG A 4 -4.25 0.13 -28.06
C ARG A 4 -3.27 -0.53 -27.09
N SER A 5 -3.76 -0.85 -25.90
CA SER A 5 -3.01 -1.61 -24.90
C SER A 5 -3.45 -3.07 -24.93
N LEU A 6 -2.47 -3.99 -24.97
CA LEU A 6 -2.67 -5.42 -24.74
C LEU A 6 -1.93 -5.79 -23.45
N VAL A 7 -2.65 -6.31 -22.47
CA VAL A 7 -2.07 -6.81 -21.21
C VAL A 7 -1.96 -8.34 -21.32
N LEU A 8 -0.75 -8.87 -21.17
CA LEU A 8 -0.48 -10.30 -21.16
C LEU A 8 -0.04 -10.71 -19.75
N GLU A 9 -0.79 -11.59 -19.12
CA GLU A 9 -0.46 -12.15 -17.81
C GLU A 9 -0.18 -13.66 -17.95
N LYS A 10 0.88 -14.14 -17.28
CA LYS A 10 1.34 -15.53 -17.40
C LYS A 10 0.44 -16.54 -16.67
N THR A 11 -0.26 -16.10 -15.63
CA THR A 11 -1.01 -17.00 -14.74
C THR A 11 -2.50 -16.85 -15.03
N ASP A 12 -3.22 -17.98 -15.10
CA ASP A 12 -4.66 -18.00 -15.40
C ASP A 12 -5.52 -17.45 -14.24
N SER A 13 -4.95 -17.30 -13.05
CA SER A 13 -5.64 -16.85 -11.85
C SER A 13 -4.78 -15.93 -11.00
N LEU A 14 -5.45 -15.03 -10.26
CA LEU A 14 -4.80 -14.18 -9.26
C LEU A 14 -4.04 -15.03 -8.24
N ARG A 15 -2.75 -14.75 -8.05
CA ARG A 15 -1.99 -15.33 -6.94
C ARG A 15 -2.47 -14.70 -5.65
N THR A 16 -3.22 -15.46 -4.86
CA THR A 16 -3.68 -15.05 -3.52
C THR A 16 -2.62 -15.27 -2.44
N THR A 17 -1.53 -15.96 -2.77
CA THR A 17 -0.38 -16.20 -1.90
C THR A 17 0.84 -15.44 -2.42
N GLY A 18 1.59 -14.77 -1.53
CA GLY A 18 3.02 -14.59 -1.79
C GLY A 18 3.66 -13.23 -1.55
N SER A 19 2.96 -12.16 -1.17
CA SER A 19 3.58 -10.91 -0.63
C SER A 19 2.52 -9.91 -0.20
N ALA A 20 2.86 -9.06 0.76
CA ALA A 20 2.12 -7.84 1.07
C ALA A 20 3.08 -6.65 1.02
N PHE A 21 2.58 -5.47 0.65
CA PHE A 21 3.34 -4.23 0.69
C PHE A 21 2.54 -3.15 1.43
N THR A 22 3.26 -2.25 2.08
CA THR A 22 2.67 -1.07 2.73
C THR A 22 2.84 0.14 1.82
N LEU A 23 1.79 0.94 1.68
CA LEU A 23 1.83 2.20 0.93
C LEU A 23 2.01 3.39 1.88
N MET A 24 3.00 4.23 1.58
CA MET A 24 3.13 5.57 2.17
C MET A 24 2.22 6.57 1.46
N ILE A 25 2.09 7.78 2.03
CA ILE A 25 1.14 8.82 1.57
C ILE A 25 1.36 9.22 0.11
N ASN A 26 2.61 9.34 -0.33
CA ASN A 26 2.94 9.67 -1.72
C ASN A 26 2.43 8.63 -2.72
N ALA A 27 2.46 7.34 -2.36
CA ALA A 27 1.92 6.29 -3.20
C ALA A 27 0.39 6.36 -3.27
N TRP A 28 -0.29 6.64 -2.15
CA TRP A 28 -1.74 6.87 -2.15
C TRP A 28 -2.15 8.04 -3.05
N ARG A 29 -1.40 9.16 -3.02
CA ARG A 29 -1.62 10.30 -3.93
C ARG A 29 -1.43 9.91 -5.39
N ALA A 30 -0.40 9.12 -5.71
CA ALA A 30 -0.21 8.65 -7.09
C ALA A 30 -1.39 7.78 -7.56
N LEU A 31 -1.91 6.90 -6.70
CA LEU A 31 -3.08 6.07 -7.02
C LEU A 31 -4.37 6.88 -7.20
N GLU A 32 -4.51 7.98 -6.47
CA GLU A 32 -5.62 8.92 -6.65
C GLU A 32 -5.56 9.59 -8.03
N TYR A 33 -4.39 10.07 -8.46
CA TYR A 33 -4.19 10.58 -9.83
C TYR A 33 -4.45 9.52 -10.92
N LEU A 34 -4.21 8.25 -10.62
CA LEU A 34 -4.51 7.12 -11.50
C LEU A 34 -5.99 6.69 -11.44
N GLY A 35 -6.79 7.23 -10.52
CA GLY A 35 -8.22 6.93 -10.38
C GLY A 35 -8.53 5.57 -9.76
N VAL A 36 -7.58 4.94 -9.07
CA VAL A 36 -7.71 3.58 -8.49
C VAL A 36 -7.62 3.55 -6.96
N SER A 37 -7.45 4.69 -6.30
CA SER A 37 -7.34 4.77 -4.83
C SER A 37 -8.54 4.15 -4.11
N ASP A 38 -9.76 4.46 -4.55
CA ASP A 38 -11.01 4.06 -3.88
C ASP A 38 -11.25 2.54 -3.85
N SER A 39 -10.87 1.82 -4.91
CA SER A 39 -11.06 0.36 -4.97
C SER A 39 -10.07 -0.37 -4.05
N ILE A 40 -8.86 0.17 -3.92
CA ILE A 40 -7.79 -0.35 -3.09
C ILE A 40 -8.06 -0.03 -1.61
N CYS A 41 -8.40 1.23 -1.27
CA CYS A 41 -8.70 1.66 0.09
C CYS A 41 -9.86 0.87 0.74
N ARG A 42 -10.89 0.51 -0.03
CA ARG A 42 -12.03 -0.26 0.47
C ARG A 42 -11.66 -1.66 0.95
N GLN A 43 -10.61 -2.24 0.38
CA GLN A 43 -10.18 -3.61 0.66
C GLN A 43 -9.06 -3.67 1.70
N HIS A 44 -8.38 -2.55 1.96
CA HIS A 44 -7.18 -2.51 2.79
C HIS A 44 -7.30 -1.44 3.89
N PRO A 45 -7.42 -1.83 5.17
CA PRO A 45 -7.55 -0.88 6.27
C PRO A 45 -6.27 -0.07 6.47
N GLN A 46 -6.44 1.18 6.90
CA GLN A 46 -5.31 2.08 7.18
C GLN A 46 -4.49 1.59 8.38
N ILE A 47 -3.18 1.52 8.21
CA ILE A 47 -2.23 1.27 9.30
C ILE A 47 -2.25 2.46 10.27
N LYS A 48 -2.45 2.17 11.56
CA LYS A 48 -2.53 3.19 12.62
C LYS A 48 -1.27 3.29 13.47
N ARG A 49 -0.44 2.25 13.50
CA ARG A 49 0.77 2.21 14.32
C ARG A 49 1.83 1.32 13.68
N ALA A 50 3.10 1.66 13.90
CA ALA A 50 4.26 0.80 13.66
C ALA A 50 5.15 0.77 14.92
N GLN A 51 6.00 -0.25 15.01
CA GLN A 51 7.03 -0.36 16.03
C GLN A 51 8.39 -0.55 15.36
N VAL A 52 9.40 0.16 15.86
CA VAL A 52 10.77 0.06 15.38
C VAL A 52 11.65 -0.31 16.54
N THR A 53 12.31 -1.47 16.43
CA THR A 53 13.24 -1.97 17.43
C THR A 53 14.66 -1.88 16.90
N SER A 54 15.52 -1.21 17.65
CA SER A 54 16.96 -1.20 17.40
C SER A 54 17.55 -2.53 17.84
N ILE A 55 18.18 -3.26 16.91
CA ILE A 55 18.79 -4.56 17.21
C ILE A 55 19.95 -4.41 18.22
N PRO A 56 20.89 -3.44 18.08
CA PRO A 56 22.03 -3.35 19.00
C PRO A 56 21.66 -2.93 20.42
N SER A 57 20.64 -2.07 20.59
CA SER A 57 20.28 -1.53 21.92
C SER A 57 19.03 -2.18 22.53
N GLY A 58 18.28 -2.96 21.75
CA GLY A 58 16.99 -3.53 22.19
C GLY A 58 15.87 -2.50 22.41
N ILE A 59 16.12 -1.22 22.15
CA ILE A 59 15.14 -0.15 22.37
C ILE A 59 14.07 -0.21 21.28
N THR A 60 12.80 -0.28 21.69
CA THR A 60 11.63 -0.17 20.81
C THR A 60 11.01 1.22 20.90
N LYS A 61 10.66 1.80 19.75
CA LYS A 61 9.87 3.03 19.65
C LYS A 61 8.55 2.74 18.95
N ASP A 62 7.47 3.22 19.54
CA ASP A 62 6.16 3.26 18.92
C ASP A 62 6.01 4.48 18.01
N LEU A 63 5.47 4.24 16.81
CA LEU A 63 5.14 5.26 15.82
C LEU A 63 3.62 5.22 15.62
N SER A 64 2.92 6.22 16.12
CA SER A 64 1.50 6.40 15.83
C SER A 64 1.31 7.21 14.55
N TYR A 65 0.47 6.72 13.65
CA TYR A 65 0.04 7.48 12.47
C TYR A 65 -1.33 8.10 12.75
N THR A 66 -1.37 9.43 12.83
CA THR A 66 -2.64 10.15 12.87
C THR A 66 -3.26 10.16 11.47
N SER A 67 -4.56 9.94 11.39
CA SER A 67 -5.32 10.10 10.14
C SER A 67 -5.38 11.59 9.80
N SER A 68 -4.35 12.12 9.13
CA SER A 68 -4.44 13.40 8.44
C SER A 68 -4.61 13.10 6.96
N GLY A 69 -5.86 13.05 6.53
CA GLY A 69 -6.24 12.78 5.15
C GLY A 69 -7.68 13.22 4.90
N LYS A 70 -7.85 14.51 4.63
CA LYS A 70 -8.70 14.97 3.53
C LYS A 70 -7.76 15.42 2.43
#